data_AF-A0A9X1SPM4-F1
#
_entry.id   AF-A0A9X1SPM4-F1
#
_cell.length_a   1.000
_cell.length_b   1.000
_cell.length_c   1.000
_cell.angle_alpha   90.00
_cell.angle_beta   90.00
_cell.angle_gamma   90.00
#
_symmetry.space_group_name_H-M   'P 1'
#
loop_
_entity.id
_entity.type
_entity.pdbx_description
1 polymer ?
#
loop_
_entity_poly.entity_id
_entity_poly.type
_entity_poly.pdbx_seq_one_letter_code
_entity_poly.pdbx_strand_id
1 'polypeptide(L)'
;MNDAIVKARVSPEIKAAAMANAKTLGFDLSTVIRLVVRQLAATGKIPEGLINPNQETLQAIKEFELGVGVHRVNSVDELKKDLGW
;
A
#
# COMPACT_ATOMS: atom_id res chain seq x y z
N MET A 1 -19.41 -5.60 26.56
CA MET A 1 -18.76 -5.33 25.26
C MET A 1 -17.44 -4.65 25.56
N ASN A 2 -16.32 -5.23 25.13
CA ASN A 2 -15.02 -4.59 25.28
C ASN A 2 -14.71 -3.81 24.02
N ASP A 3 -14.90 -2.49 24.07
CA ASP A 3 -14.52 -1.62 22.97
C ASP A 3 -13.01 -1.33 23.06
N ALA A 4 -12.32 -1.43 21.93
CA ALA A 4 -10.90 -1.11 21.80
C ALA A 4 -10.72 0.22 21.05
N ILE A 5 -9.78 1.05 21.50
CA ILE A 5 -9.53 2.38 20.92
C ILE A 5 -8.33 2.32 19.99
N VAL A 6 -8.51 2.80 18.76
CA VAL A 6 -7.41 3.05 17.81
C VAL A 6 -6.87 4.47 18.02
N LYS A 7 -5.59 4.59 18.37
CA LYS A 7 -4.88 5.88 18.49
C LYS A 7 -3.62 5.85 17.66
N ALA A 8 -3.46 6.84 16.77
CA ALA A 8 -2.26 7.03 15.97
C ALA A 8 -1.89 8.51 15.94
N ARG A 9 -0.59 8.81 15.98
CA ARG A 9 -0.10 10.17 15.81
C ARG A 9 -0.13 10.53 14.32
N VAL A 10 -0.73 11.68 14.01
CA VAL A 10 -0.79 12.27 12.66
C VAL A 10 -0.57 13.77 12.78
N SER A 11 -0.11 14.42 11.71
CA SER A 11 0.02 15.88 11.75
C SER A 11 -1.37 16.55 11.79
N PRO A 12 -1.51 17.70 12.47
CA PRO A 12 -2.78 18.40 12.56
C PRO A 12 -3.35 18.78 11.20
N GLU A 13 -2.50 19.21 10.26
CA GLU A 13 -2.94 19.60 8.92
C GLU A 13 -3.49 18.42 8.11
N ILE A 14 -2.83 17.25 8.18
CA ILE A 14 -3.30 16.03 7.52
C ILE A 14 -4.63 15.58 8.13
N LYS A 15 -4.76 15.64 9.46
CA LYS A 15 -6.00 15.27 10.15
C LYS A 15 -7.18 16.17 9.72
N ALA A 16 -6.95 17.48 9.65
CA ALA A 16 -7.97 18.43 9.24
C ALA A 16 -8.42 18.18 7.78
N ALA A 17 -7.47 17.97 6.87
CA ALA A 17 -7.76 17.65 5.47
C ALA A 17 -8.55 16.33 5.34
N ALA A 18 -8.13 15.28 6.05
CA ALA A 18 -8.84 14.00 6.06
C ALA A 18 -10.27 14.11 6.61
N MET A 19 -10.49 14.90 7.66
CA MET A 19 -11.83 15.16 8.20
C MET A 19 -12.72 15.89 7.19
N ALA A 20 -12.20 16.91 6.50
CA ALA A 20 -12.94 17.63 5.47
C ALA A 20 -13.34 16.69 4.32
N ASN A 21 -12.39 15.91 3.79
CA ASN A 21 -12.62 14.97 2.70
C ASN A 21 -13.56 13.82 3.10
N ALA A 22 -13.47 13.30 4.33
CA ALA A 22 -14.43 12.31 4.81
C ALA A 22 -15.85 12.90 4.84
N LYS A 23 -15.98 14.14 5.32
CA LYS A 23 -17.28 14.82 5.43
C LYS A 23 -17.92 15.10 4.07
N THR A 24 -17.14 15.46 3.05
CA THR A 24 -17.66 15.63 1.68
C THR A 24 -18.19 14.31 1.10
N LEU A 25 -17.63 13.18 1.53
CA LEU A 25 -18.09 11.84 1.19
C LEU A 25 -19.24 11.33 2.08
N GLY A 26 -19.70 12.13 3.05
CA GLY A 26 -20.78 11.74 3.97
C GLY A 26 -20.34 10.88 5.15
N PHE A 27 -19.03 10.79 5.42
CA PHE A 27 -18.48 10.00 6.53
C PHE A 27 -17.77 10.88 7.56
N ASP A 28 -17.78 10.45 8.82
CA ASP A 28 -16.82 10.94 9.80
C ASP A 28 -15.50 10.15 9.70
N LEU A 29 -14.40 10.77 10.15
CA LEU A 29 -13.08 10.14 10.08
C LEU A 29 -13.00 8.81 10.86
N SER A 30 -13.74 8.65 11.95
CA SER A 30 -13.75 7.40 12.73
C SER A 30 -14.45 6.27 11.96
N THR A 31 -15.48 6.59 11.18
CA THR A 31 -16.12 5.61 10.28
C THR A 31 -15.15 5.12 9.23
N VAL A 32 -14.39 6.03 8.60
CA VAL A 32 -13.35 5.65 7.63
C VAL A 32 -12.28 4.75 8.28
N ILE A 33 -11.77 5.11 9.46
CA ILE A 33 -10.80 4.30 10.20
C ILE A 33 -11.36 2.89 10.48
N ARG A 34 -12.62 2.79 10.93
CA ARG A 34 -13.28 1.51 11.19
C ARG A 34 -13.40 0.66 9.93
N LEU A 35 -13.71 1.26 8.77
CA LEU A 35 -13.80 0.53 7.50
C LEU A 35 -12.45 -0.09 7.12
N VAL A 36 -11.36 0.67 7.22
CA VAL A 36 -10.01 0.18 6.89
C VAL A 36 -9.60 -0.96 7.84
N VAL A 37 -9.82 -0.80 9.15
CA VAL A 37 -9.50 -1.84 10.14
C VAL A 37 -10.32 -3.12 9.88
N ARG A 38 -11.61 -3.00 9.55
CA ARG A 38 -12.47 -4.15 9.22
C ARG A 38 -12.02 -4.84 7.94
N GLN A 39 -11.65 -4.08 6.91
CA GLN A 39 -11.16 -4.64 5.64
C GLN A 39 -9.86 -5.43 5.85
N LEU A 40 -8.93 -4.87 6.64
CA LEU A 40 -7.68 -5.53 6.98
C LEU A 40 -7.94 -6.83 7.75
N ALA A 41 -8.83 -6.80 8.74
CA ALA A 41 -9.20 -7.99 9.51
C ALA A 41 -9.88 -9.08 8.64
N ALA A 42 -10.67 -8.68 7.66
CA ALA A 42 -11.39 -9.62 6.79
C ALA A 42 -10.51 -10.25 5.70
N THR A 43 -9.54 -9.50 5.16
CA THR A 43 -8.80 -9.91 3.95
C THR A 43 -7.30 -10.10 4.16
N GLY A 44 -6.73 -9.57 5.24
CA GLY A 44 -5.28 -9.49 5.44
C GLY A 44 -4.57 -8.56 4.45
N LYS A 45 -5.31 -7.77 3.67
CA LYS A 45 -4.76 -6.88 2.63
C LYS A 45 -4.99 -5.42 2.99
N ILE A 46 -4.00 -4.59 2.68
CA ILE A 46 -4.13 -3.13 2.74
C ILE A 46 -4.86 -2.66 1.48
N PRO A 47 -5.80 -1.68 1.58
CA PRO A 47 -6.45 -1.10 0.42
C PRO A 47 -5.45 -0.62 -0.64
N GLU A 48 -5.75 -0.92 -1.90
CA GLU A 48 -4.91 -0.51 -3.03
C GLU A 48 -4.76 1.01 -3.08
N GLY A 49 -3.57 1.48 -3.47
CA GLY A 49 -3.26 2.92 -3.56
C GLY A 49 -2.88 3.61 -2.25
N LEU A 50 -2.94 2.93 -1.09
CA LEU A 50 -2.42 3.48 0.18
C LEU A 50 -0.91 3.34 0.34
N ILE A 51 -0.29 2.43 -0.42
CA ILE A 51 1.15 2.18 -0.38
C ILE A 51 1.67 2.48 -1.78
N ASN A 52 2.65 3.37 -1.85
CA ASN A 52 3.39 3.63 -3.07
C ASN A 52 4.70 2.83 -3.04
N PRO A 53 5.22 2.39 -4.20
CA PRO A 53 6.55 1.80 -4.28
C PRO A 53 7.58 2.71 -3.59
N ASN A 54 8.50 2.10 -2.84
CA ASN A 54 9.59 2.84 -2.24
C ASN A 54 10.61 3.27 -3.30
N GLN A 55 11.57 4.12 -2.92
CA GLN A 55 12.58 4.63 -3.85
C GLN A 55 13.39 3.52 -4.53
N GLU A 56 13.69 2.44 -3.81
CA GLU A 56 14.40 1.27 -4.35
C GLU A 56 13.59 0.58 -5.46
N THR A 57 12.31 0.34 -5.22
CA THR A 57 11.41 -0.27 -6.22
C THR A 57 11.26 0.64 -7.44
N LEU A 58 11.10 1.95 -7.23
CA LEU A 58 11.02 2.93 -8.32
C LEU A 58 12.30 2.96 -9.16
N GLN A 59 13.46 2.87 -8.50
CA GLN A 59 14.75 2.83 -9.16
C GLN A 59 14.90 1.55 -9.99
N ALA A 60 14.55 0.38 -9.44
CA ALA A 60 14.60 -0.89 -10.15
C ALA A 60 13.70 -0.90 -11.40
N ILE A 61 12.49 -0.30 -11.31
CA ILE A 61 11.60 -0.12 -12.47
C ILE A 61 12.29 0.75 -13.53
N LYS A 62 12.90 1.87 -13.14
CA LYS A 62 13.58 2.77 -14.06
C LYS A 62 14.79 2.10 -14.74
N GLU A 63 15.59 1.34 -13.99
CA GLU A 63 16.72 0.58 -14.53
C GLU A 63 16.24 -0.46 -15.55
N PHE A 64 15.17 -1.19 -15.22
CA PHE A 64 14.55 -2.14 -16.12
C PHE A 64 14.08 -1.48 -17.43
N GLU A 65 13.40 -0.32 -17.35
CA GLU A 65 12.95 0.43 -18.54
C GLU A 65 14.12 0.93 -19.41
N LEU A 66 15.26 1.24 -18.79
CA LEU A 66 16.48 1.64 -19.49
C LEU A 66 17.32 0.44 -20.00
N GLY A 67 16.88 -0.79 -19.73
CA GLY A 67 17.61 -2.01 -20.09
C GLY A 67 18.84 -2.30 -19.21
N VAL A 68 18.96 -1.62 -18.07
CA VAL A 68 20.05 -1.82 -17.11
C VAL A 68 19.69 -2.98 -16.17
N GLY A 69 20.60 -3.95 -16.02
CA GLY A 69 20.39 -5.10 -15.14
C GLY A 69 19.28 -6.05 -15.60
N VAL A 70 18.90 -6.03 -16.88
CA VAL A 70 17.86 -6.90 -17.43
C VAL A 70 18.44 -8.23 -17.91
N HIS A 71 17.96 -9.32 -17.33
CA HIS A 71 18.26 -10.68 -17.76
C HIS A 71 17.09 -11.23 -18.58
N ARG A 72 17.39 -11.79 -19.76
CA ARG A 72 16.40 -12.38 -20.66
C ARG A 72 16.61 -13.88 -20.75
N VAL A 73 15.52 -14.62 -20.64
CA VAL A 73 15.46 -16.08 -20.73
C VAL A 73 14.32 -16.48 -21.65
N ASN A 74 14.42 -17.63 -22.30
CA ASN A 74 13.46 -18.06 -23.33
C ASN A 74 12.43 -19.08 -22.82
N SER A 75 12.55 -19.53 -21.57
CA SER A 75 11.62 -20.47 -20.95
C SER A 75 11.53 -20.28 -19.44
N VAL A 76 10.46 -20.81 -18.84
CA VAL A 76 10.26 -20.82 -17.38
C VAL A 76 11.32 -21.67 -16.68
N ASP A 77 11.76 -22.77 -17.30
CA ASP A 77 12.85 -23.62 -16.76
C ASP A 77 14.19 -22.87 -16.72
N GLU A 78 14.51 -22.10 -17.75
CA GLU A 78 15.69 -21.23 -17.75
C GLU A 78 15.60 -20.15 -16.66
N LEU A 79 14.43 -19.53 -16.47
CA LEU A 79 14.21 -18.53 -15.42
C LEU A 79 14.44 -19.10 -14.02
N LYS A 80 13.89 -20.29 -13.73
CA LYS A 80 14.07 -20.94 -12.42
C LYS A 80 15.52 -21.25 -12.13
N LYS A 81 16.25 -21.75 -13.14
CA LYS A 81 17.67 -22.04 -13.03
C LYS A 81 18.49 -20.77 -12.75
N ASP A 82 18.17 -19.66 -13.41
CA ASP A 82 18.82 -18.35 -13.20
C ASP A 82 18.56 -17.79 -11.78
N LEU A 83 17.32 -17.95 -11.29
CA LEU A 83 16.91 -17.51 -9.94
C LEU A 83 17.31 -18.47 -8.81
N GLY A 84 17.93 -19.62 -9.11
CA GLY A 84 18.39 -20.60 -8.12
C GLY A 84 17.26 -21.34 -7.38
N TRP A 85 16.11 -21.52 -8.03
CA TRP A 85 14.99 -22.33 -7.51
C TRP A 85 15.22 -23.83 -7.66
#